data_AF-A0A3Q2CPF5-F1
#
_entry.id   AF-A0A3Q2CPF5-F1
#
_cell.length_a   1.000
_cell.length_b   1.000
_cell.length_c   1.000
_cell.angle_alpha   90.00
_cell.angle_beta   90.00
_cell.angle_gamma   90.00
#
_symmetry.space_group_name_H-M   'P 1'
#
loop_
_entity.id
_entity.type
_entity.pdbx_description
1 polymer ?
#
loop_
_entity_poly.entity_id
_entity_poly.type
_entity_poly.pdbx_seq_one_letter_code
_entity_poly.pdbx_strand_id
1 'polypeptide(L)'
;MEVLESSSALMEPQSLTEISEDEIHLPPSDEEDNALAAAKKDLHTAEEPDQEQNGAQASDTQVNGVMVLSLLDKIIGAVDQIQQTQSGLETRQQEMERTVTSIQGELTKLSKNHSTTSNSVNKMMEKVRKVSINVKTVRATLEKQGSQIKKLETNEAELLKRRNFKVMVYQVG
;
A
#
# COMPACT_ATOMS: atom_id res chain seq x y z
N MET A 1 -29.30 21.73 -45.93
CA MET A 1 -27.88 21.81 -45.54
C MET A 1 -27.86 22.31 -44.12
N GLU A 2 -27.41 21.61 -43.09
CA GLU A 2 -26.85 20.26 -42.96
C GLU A 2 -27.25 19.75 -41.57
N VAL A 3 -27.29 18.45 -41.46
CA VAL A 3 -27.73 17.65 -40.32
C VAL A 3 -26.49 17.16 -39.57
N LEU A 4 -26.56 17.15 -38.22
CA LEU A 4 -25.71 16.38 -37.29
C LEU A 4 -24.24 16.90 -37.20
N GLU A 5 -23.52 16.84 -36.09
CA GLU A 5 -23.35 15.71 -35.16
C GLU A 5 -23.08 16.17 -33.72
N SER A 6 -23.82 15.55 -32.79
CA SER A 6 -23.49 15.51 -31.37
C SER A 6 -22.24 14.65 -31.19
N SER A 7 -21.06 15.25 -31.01
CA SER A 7 -19.88 14.48 -30.63
C SER A 7 -19.90 14.19 -29.14
N SER A 8 -20.51 13.05 -28.81
CA SER A 8 -20.46 12.40 -27.51
C SER A 8 -19.00 12.09 -27.19
N ALA A 9 -18.46 12.74 -26.16
CA ALA A 9 -17.15 12.39 -25.60
C ALA A 9 -17.25 10.97 -24.99
N LEU A 10 -16.78 10.00 -25.77
CA LEU A 10 -16.62 8.61 -25.37
C LEU A 10 -15.46 8.56 -24.35
N MET A 11 -15.81 8.47 -23.06
CA MET A 11 -14.86 8.06 -22.01
C MET A 11 -14.46 6.60 -22.26
N GLU A 12 -13.23 6.37 -22.71
CA GLU A 12 -12.59 5.06 -22.53
C GLU A 12 -12.26 4.86 -21.04
N PRO A 13 -12.59 3.71 -20.43
CA PRO A 13 -11.99 3.33 -19.16
C PRO A 13 -10.57 2.83 -19.43
N GLN A 14 -9.56 3.68 -19.23
CA GLN A 14 -8.19 3.20 -19.17
C GLN A 14 -8.03 2.35 -17.90
N SER A 15 -8.10 1.03 -18.05
CA SER A 15 -7.66 0.07 -17.04
C SER A 15 -6.13 0.07 -16.98
N LEU A 16 -5.56 1.02 -16.24
CA LEU A 16 -4.14 0.98 -15.88
C LEU A 16 -3.94 0.01 -14.71
N THR A 17 -3.95 -1.28 -15.02
CA THR A 17 -3.15 -2.25 -14.26
C THR A 17 -1.69 -2.07 -14.69
N GLU A 18 -1.04 -1.02 -14.16
CA GLU A 18 0.41 -0.99 -14.04
C GLU A 18 0.80 -1.99 -12.95
N ILE A 19 1.07 -3.22 -13.38
CA ILE A 19 1.87 -4.16 -12.62
C ILE A 19 3.28 -3.57 -12.49
N SER A 20 3.60 -3.02 -11.31
CA SER A 20 4.96 -2.69 -10.96
C SER A 20 5.78 -3.99 -10.94
N GLU A 21 6.77 -4.11 -11.82
CA GLU A 21 7.80 -5.16 -11.83
C GLU A 21 8.76 -4.98 -10.64
N ASP A 22 8.23 -4.98 -9.41
CA ASP A 22 9.06 -5.12 -8.21
C ASP A 22 9.20 -6.62 -7.93
N GLU A 23 10.21 -7.16 -8.58
CA GLU A 23 10.98 -8.36 -8.26
C GLU A 23 10.68 -8.97 -6.88
N ILE A 24 9.85 -10.02 -6.88
CA ILE A 24 9.58 -10.87 -5.73
C ILE A 24 10.87 -11.66 -5.42
N HIS A 25 11.77 -11.06 -4.66
CA HIS A 25 12.81 -11.79 -3.94
C HIS A 25 12.19 -12.39 -2.67
N LEU A 26 11.37 -13.43 -2.86
CA LEU A 26 11.09 -14.35 -1.75
C LEU A 26 12.37 -15.17 -1.52
N PRO A 27 12.91 -15.24 -0.28
CA PRO A 27 13.93 -16.23 0.01
C PRO A 27 13.34 -17.63 -0.29
N PRO A 28 14.15 -18.59 -0.77
CA PRO A 28 13.69 -19.96 -0.91
C PRO A 28 13.19 -20.43 0.46
N SER A 29 11.90 -20.73 0.54
CA SER A 29 11.31 -21.36 1.71
C SER A 29 11.73 -22.82 1.69
N ASP A 30 12.94 -23.10 2.20
CA ASP A 30 13.55 -24.45 2.31
C ASP A 30 12.80 -25.39 3.29
N GLU A 31 11.51 -25.15 3.57
CA GLU A 31 10.72 -25.96 4.52
C GLU A 31 9.57 -26.76 3.89
N GLU A 32 9.32 -26.66 2.57
CA GLU A 32 8.17 -27.36 1.95
C GLU A 32 8.44 -28.80 1.46
N ASP A 33 9.68 -29.32 1.52
CA ASP A 33 9.99 -30.65 0.95
C ASP A 33 10.02 -31.82 1.95
N ASN A 34 9.88 -31.58 3.27
CA ASN A 34 10.08 -32.65 4.25
C ASN A 34 8.79 -33.38 4.70
N ALA A 35 7.60 -32.85 4.41
CA ALA A 35 6.35 -33.46 4.87
C ALA A 35 5.80 -34.53 3.90
N LEU A 36 6.06 -34.42 2.60
CA LEU A 36 5.54 -35.35 1.59
C LEU A 36 6.40 -36.61 1.39
N ALA A 37 7.67 -36.59 1.81
CA ALA A 37 8.60 -37.70 1.63
C ALA A 37 8.39 -38.85 2.63
N ALA A 38 7.81 -38.57 3.81
CA ALA A 38 7.56 -39.59 4.84
C ALA A 38 6.43 -40.57 4.48
N ALA A 39 5.46 -40.14 3.67
CA ALA A 39 4.28 -40.95 3.35
C ALA A 39 4.50 -42.01 2.23
N LYS A 40 5.66 -42.02 1.57
CA LYS A 40 5.96 -42.98 0.48
C LYS A 40 6.74 -44.23 0.92
N LYS A 41 7.15 -44.35 2.19
CA LYS A 41 8.07 -45.42 2.59
C LYS A 41 7.39 -46.71 3.10
N ASP A 42 6.09 -46.70 3.40
CA ASP A 42 5.42 -47.85 4.03
C ASP A 42 4.37 -48.54 3.15
N LEU A 43 4.59 -48.61 1.84
CA LEU A 43 3.70 -49.36 0.94
C LEU A 43 4.46 -50.26 -0.04
N HIS A 44 5.30 -51.16 0.44
CA HIS A 44 5.63 -52.41 -0.27
C HIS A 44 6.26 -53.44 0.67
N THR A 45 5.42 -54.17 1.41
CA THR A 45 5.74 -55.54 1.84
C THR A 45 4.43 -56.30 2.04
N ALA A 46 3.84 -56.76 0.94
CA ALA A 46 2.84 -57.82 0.97
C ALA A 46 3.60 -59.13 0.75
N GLU A 47 3.96 -59.80 1.84
CA GLU A 47 4.35 -61.21 1.81
C GLU A 47 3.06 -62.03 1.67
N GLU A 48 2.95 -62.83 0.61
CA GLU A 48 1.96 -63.90 0.51
C GLU A 48 2.28 -65.00 1.52
N PRO A 49 1.26 -65.58 2.17
CA PRO A 49 1.33 -66.97 2.59
C PRO A 49 0.27 -67.79 1.83
N ASP A 50 0.77 -68.77 1.10
CA ASP A 50 0.01 -69.88 0.56
C ASP A 50 -0.11 -70.96 1.65
N GLN A 51 -1.34 -71.37 2.03
CA GLN A 51 -1.69 -72.74 2.46
C GLN A 51 -3.16 -72.91 2.90
N GLU A 52 -3.88 -73.66 2.06
CA GLU A 52 -4.86 -74.74 2.31
C GLU A 52 -5.75 -74.82 3.57
N GLN A 53 -7.06 -74.77 3.29
CA GLN A 53 -8.19 -75.60 3.76
C GLN A 53 -8.30 -76.15 5.21
N ASN A 54 -9.42 -75.71 5.81
CA ASN A 54 -10.43 -76.49 6.55
C ASN A 54 -10.36 -76.49 8.09
N GLY A 55 -11.22 -75.65 8.70
CA GLY A 55 -11.63 -75.77 10.09
C GLY A 55 -12.17 -74.47 10.71
N ALA A 56 -13.45 -74.50 11.10
CA ALA A 56 -14.12 -73.58 12.03
C ALA A 56 -14.69 -72.25 11.48
N GLN A 57 -15.99 -72.20 11.23
CA GLN A 57 -16.77 -70.95 11.05
C GLN A 57 -16.70 -69.98 12.25
N ALA A 58 -16.05 -70.35 13.36
CA ALA A 58 -15.76 -69.46 14.49
C ALA A 58 -14.51 -68.59 14.27
N SER A 59 -13.55 -69.01 13.43
CA SER A 59 -12.31 -68.26 13.18
C SER A 59 -12.55 -67.08 12.23
N ASP A 60 -13.26 -67.27 11.12
CA ASP A 60 -13.55 -66.20 10.15
C ASP A 60 -14.29 -65.01 10.76
N THR A 61 -15.25 -65.26 11.65
CA THR A 61 -16.01 -64.21 12.35
C THR A 61 -15.09 -63.44 13.31
N GLN A 62 -14.16 -64.14 13.98
CA GLN A 62 -13.18 -63.53 14.87
C GLN A 62 -12.13 -62.72 14.11
N VAL A 63 -11.65 -63.22 12.95
CA VAL A 63 -10.70 -62.50 12.08
C VAL A 63 -11.35 -61.24 11.48
N ASN A 64 -12.62 -61.32 11.03
CA ASN A 64 -13.36 -60.14 10.58
C ASN A 64 -13.55 -59.10 11.70
N GLY A 65 -13.86 -59.55 12.93
CA GLY A 65 -13.97 -58.65 14.09
C GLY A 65 -12.67 -57.90 14.39
N VAL A 66 -11.53 -58.60 14.34
CA VAL A 66 -10.19 -57.99 14.53
C VAL A 66 -9.85 -57.00 13.42
N MET A 67 -10.19 -57.30 12.17
CA MET A 67 -9.97 -56.40 11.03
C MET A 67 -10.81 -55.12 11.15
N VAL A 68 -12.08 -55.23 11.55
CA VAL A 68 -12.95 -54.07 11.78
C VAL A 68 -12.42 -53.21 12.92
N LEU A 69 -11.94 -53.80 14.02
CA LEU A 69 -11.32 -53.04 15.12
C LEU A 69 -10.07 -52.29 14.65
N SER A 70 -9.19 -52.93 13.87
CA SER A 70 -8.02 -52.24 13.30
C SER A 70 -8.42 -51.08 12.37
N LEU A 71 -9.51 -51.21 11.62
CA LEU A 71 -10.01 -50.14 10.77
C LEU A 71 -10.59 -48.98 11.60
N LEU A 72 -11.31 -49.29 12.68
CA LEU A 72 -11.82 -48.28 13.63
C LEU A 72 -10.68 -47.53 14.31
N ASP A 73 -9.61 -48.21 14.74
CA ASP A 73 -8.43 -47.56 15.32
C ASP A 73 -7.76 -46.60 14.31
N LYS A 74 -7.65 -47.01 13.05
CA LYS A 74 -7.14 -46.13 11.98
C LYS A 74 -8.05 -44.92 11.75
N ILE A 75 -9.37 -45.10 11.82
CA ILE A 75 -10.34 -44.01 11.71
C ILE A 75 -10.21 -43.05 12.89
N ILE A 76 -10.09 -43.56 14.12
CA ILE A 76 -9.89 -42.74 15.32
C ILE A 76 -8.60 -41.90 15.15
N GLY A 77 -7.49 -42.53 14.75
CA GLY A 77 -6.24 -41.81 14.50
C GLY A 77 -6.36 -40.74 13.40
N ALA A 78 -7.10 -41.01 12.33
CA ALA A 78 -7.35 -40.02 11.28
C ALA A 78 -8.23 -38.86 11.77
N VAL A 79 -9.26 -39.17 12.57
CA VAL A 79 -10.15 -38.16 13.17
C VAL A 79 -9.38 -37.26 14.14
N ASP A 80 -8.49 -37.83 14.97
CA ASP A 80 -7.64 -37.05 15.89
C ASP A 80 -6.72 -36.09 15.12
N GLN A 81 -6.11 -36.55 14.01
CA GLN A 81 -5.31 -35.68 13.15
C GLN A 81 -6.13 -34.56 12.51
N ILE A 82 -7.35 -34.86 12.05
CA ILE A 82 -8.27 -33.85 11.49
C ILE A 82 -8.64 -32.83 12.55
N GLN A 83 -8.99 -33.26 13.77
CA GLN A 83 -9.35 -32.36 14.87
C GLN A 83 -8.17 -31.46 15.26
N GLN A 84 -6.96 -32.01 15.36
CA GLN A 84 -5.76 -31.22 15.65
C GLN A 84 -5.48 -30.18 14.55
N THR A 85 -5.63 -30.57 13.28
CA THR A 85 -5.43 -29.67 12.14
C THR A 85 -6.49 -28.58 12.12
N GLN A 86 -7.75 -28.93 12.37
CA GLN A 86 -8.86 -27.97 12.39
C GLN A 86 -8.68 -26.94 13.50
N SER A 87 -8.30 -27.36 14.71
CA SER A 87 -8.00 -26.44 15.82
C SER A 87 -6.85 -25.47 15.49
N GLY A 88 -5.80 -25.96 14.82
CA GLY A 88 -4.71 -25.13 14.32
C GLY A 88 -5.16 -24.11 13.27
N LEU A 89 -5.99 -24.54 12.32
CA LEU A 89 -6.55 -23.67 11.29
C LEU A 89 -7.47 -22.59 11.86
N GLU A 90 -8.35 -22.92 12.81
CA GLU A 90 -9.22 -21.96 13.48
C GLU A 90 -8.41 -20.90 14.24
N THR A 91 -7.35 -21.32 14.93
CA THR A 91 -6.45 -20.39 15.64
C THR A 91 -5.78 -19.42 14.65
N ARG A 92 -5.23 -19.95 13.56
CA ARG A 92 -4.58 -19.14 12.52
C ARG A 92 -5.56 -18.20 11.82
N GLN A 93 -6.78 -18.66 11.54
CA GLN A 93 -7.83 -17.83 10.95
C GLN A 93 -8.16 -16.66 11.88
N GLN A 94 -8.31 -16.90 13.18
CA GLN A 94 -8.64 -15.86 14.13
C GLN A 94 -7.52 -14.81 14.26
N GLU A 95 -6.25 -15.23 14.22
CA GLU A 95 -5.10 -14.32 14.18
C GLU A 95 -5.08 -13.49 12.89
N MET A 96 -5.37 -14.12 11.75
CA MET A 96 -5.45 -13.46 10.47
C MET A 96 -6.56 -12.39 10.46
N GLU A 97 -7.75 -12.71 10.97
CA GLU A 97 -8.86 -11.75 11.07
C GLU A 97 -8.49 -10.53 11.93
N ARG A 98 -7.80 -10.73 13.06
CA ARG A 98 -7.29 -9.62 13.90
C ARG A 98 -6.28 -8.77 13.15
N THR A 99 -5.34 -9.41 12.46
CA THR A 99 -4.30 -8.72 11.69
C THR A 99 -4.92 -7.88 10.56
N VAL A 100 -5.84 -8.46 9.80
CA VAL A 100 -6.57 -7.74 8.73
C VAL A 100 -7.35 -6.56 9.30
N THR A 101 -8.05 -6.74 10.42
CA THR A 101 -8.78 -5.66 11.09
C THR A 101 -7.84 -4.53 11.53
N SER A 102 -6.66 -4.87 12.07
CA SER A 102 -5.63 -3.89 12.44
C SER A 102 -5.13 -3.11 11.24
N ILE A 103 -4.79 -3.80 10.14
CA ILE A 103 -4.33 -3.18 8.89
C ILE A 103 -5.40 -2.24 8.32
N GLN A 104 -6.67 -2.66 8.31
CA GLN A 104 -7.78 -1.80 7.86
C GLN A 104 -7.90 -0.53 8.71
N GLY A 105 -7.72 -0.65 10.02
CA GLY A 105 -7.70 0.49 10.95
C GLY A 105 -6.54 1.46 10.66
N GLU A 106 -5.33 0.93 10.46
CA GLU A 106 -4.15 1.71 10.13
C GLU A 106 -4.27 2.40 8.77
N LEU A 107 -4.77 1.68 7.76
CA LEU A 107 -5.02 2.24 6.42
C LEU A 107 -6.03 3.39 6.47
N THR A 108 -7.10 3.25 7.26
CA THR A 108 -8.09 4.31 7.47
C THR A 108 -7.46 5.54 8.13
N LYS A 109 -6.62 5.32 9.15
CA LYS A 109 -5.88 6.40 9.83
C LYS A 109 -4.90 7.10 8.88
N LEU A 110 -4.17 6.34 8.07
CA LEU A 110 -3.25 6.86 7.07
C LEU A 110 -3.99 7.69 6.02
N SER A 111 -5.12 7.22 5.50
CA SER A 111 -5.96 7.95 4.55
C SER A 111 -6.43 9.30 5.12
N LYS A 112 -6.87 9.33 6.38
CA LYS A 112 -7.27 10.56 7.07
C LYS A 112 -6.11 11.54 7.27
N ASN A 113 -4.94 11.02 7.63
CA ASN A 113 -3.71 11.82 7.74
C ASN A 113 -3.32 12.41 6.38
N HIS A 114 -3.33 11.60 5.33
CA HIS A 114 -3.04 12.04 3.96
C HIS A 114 -4.00 13.13 3.51
N SER A 115 -5.30 13.00 3.78
CA SER A 115 -6.29 14.07 3.51
C SER A 115 -5.94 15.38 4.24
N THR A 116 -5.52 15.30 5.50
CA THR A 116 -5.12 16.48 6.29
C THR A 116 -3.85 17.14 5.72
N THR A 117 -2.87 16.34 5.32
CA THR A 117 -1.64 16.83 4.67
C THR A 117 -1.96 17.47 3.33
N SER A 118 -2.77 16.83 2.48
CA SER A 118 -3.21 17.37 1.19
C SER A 118 -3.91 18.73 1.34
N ASN A 119 -4.80 18.86 2.33
CA ASN A 119 -5.43 20.14 2.66
C ASN A 119 -4.43 21.22 3.08
N SER A 120 -3.40 20.85 3.83
CA SER A 120 -2.34 21.77 4.25
C SER A 120 -1.48 22.22 3.07
N VAL A 121 -1.13 21.30 2.17
CA VAL A 121 -0.42 21.60 0.92
C VAL A 121 -1.25 22.53 0.03
N ASN A 122 -2.55 22.28 -0.13
CA ASN A 122 -3.44 23.16 -0.90
C ASN A 122 -3.46 24.59 -0.33
N LYS A 123 -3.56 24.74 1.01
CA LYS A 123 -3.46 26.06 1.67
C LYS A 123 -2.09 26.71 1.44
N MET A 124 -1.02 25.93 1.47
CA MET A 124 0.33 26.43 1.22
C MET A 124 0.49 26.92 -0.23
N MET A 125 -0.01 26.17 -1.21
CA MET A 125 -0.01 26.57 -2.62
C MET A 125 -0.71 27.91 -2.84
N GLU A 126 -1.85 28.13 -2.18
CA GLU A 126 -2.56 29.41 -2.25
C GLU A 126 -1.77 30.55 -1.59
N LYS A 127 -1.14 30.29 -0.44
CA LYS A 127 -0.25 31.27 0.20
C LYS A 127 0.94 31.62 -0.70
N VAL A 128 1.55 30.64 -1.36
CA VAL A 128 2.66 30.85 -2.29
C VAL A 128 2.22 31.72 -3.47
N ARG A 129 1.02 31.47 -4.03
CA ARG A 129 0.44 32.34 -5.07
C ARG A 129 0.29 33.78 -4.59
N LYS A 130 -0.28 34.00 -3.39
CA LYS A 130 -0.43 35.33 -2.80
C LYS A 130 0.91 36.03 -2.60
N VAL A 131 1.89 35.33 -2.03
CA VAL A 131 3.25 35.86 -1.83
C VAL A 131 3.89 36.23 -3.18
N SER A 132 3.73 35.39 -4.21
CA SER A 132 4.24 35.68 -5.56
C SER A 132 3.66 36.99 -6.13
N ILE A 133 2.35 37.21 -5.98
CA ILE A 133 1.70 38.45 -6.40
C ILE A 133 2.25 39.64 -5.61
N ASN A 134 2.34 39.52 -4.28
CA ASN A 134 2.87 40.59 -3.43
C ASN A 134 4.30 40.98 -3.83
N VAL A 135 5.16 39.99 -4.09
CA VAL A 135 6.54 40.24 -4.54
C VAL A 135 6.55 40.99 -5.88
N LYS A 136 5.69 40.62 -6.84
CA LYS A 136 5.57 41.35 -8.12
C LYS A 136 5.11 42.79 -7.92
N THR A 137 4.13 43.03 -7.05
CA THR A 137 3.64 44.37 -6.74
C THR A 137 4.70 45.24 -6.06
N VAL A 138 5.41 44.68 -5.07
CA VAL A 138 6.51 45.37 -4.37
C VAL A 138 7.61 45.71 -5.37
N ARG A 139 8.00 44.77 -6.23
CA ARG A 139 8.99 45.00 -7.29
C ARG A 139 8.58 46.16 -8.22
N ALA A 140 7.35 46.17 -8.71
CA ALA A 140 6.86 47.24 -9.58
C ALA A 140 6.89 48.63 -8.88
N THR A 141 6.57 48.65 -7.58
CA THR A 141 6.64 49.87 -6.77
C THR A 141 8.08 50.36 -6.61
N LEU A 142 9.02 49.46 -6.34
CA LEU A 142 10.44 49.78 -6.25
C LEU A 142 11.00 50.28 -7.58
N GLU A 143 10.60 49.70 -8.72
CA GLU A 143 11.02 50.17 -10.05
C GLU A 143 10.52 51.60 -10.34
N LYS A 144 9.29 51.94 -9.92
CA LYS A 144 8.77 53.31 -10.00
C LYS A 144 9.53 54.28 -9.10
N GLN A 145 9.79 53.89 -7.85
CA GLN A 145 10.56 54.72 -6.91
C GLN A 145 11.99 54.93 -7.40
N GLY A 146 12.67 53.88 -7.88
CA GLY A 146 14.00 53.99 -8.48
C GLY A 146 14.02 54.95 -9.67
N SER A 147 12.98 54.93 -10.52
CA SER A 147 12.85 55.88 -11.63
C SER A 147 12.64 57.32 -11.15
N GLN A 148 11.91 57.54 -10.06
CA GLN A 148 11.73 58.87 -9.46
C GLN A 148 13.02 59.39 -8.82
N ILE A 149 13.73 58.53 -8.09
CA ILE A 149 15.04 58.86 -7.49
C ILE A 149 16.02 59.28 -8.58
N LYS A 150 16.12 58.52 -9.67
CA LYS A 150 17.00 58.86 -10.79
C LYS A 150 16.68 60.23 -11.42
N LYS A 151 15.39 60.61 -11.48
CA LYS A 151 14.97 61.96 -11.92
C LYS A 151 15.41 63.04 -10.94
N LEU A 152 15.27 62.80 -9.64
CA LEU A 152 15.73 63.73 -8.60
C LEU A 152 17.25 63.90 -8.63
N GLU A 153 18.00 62.81 -8.74
CA GLU A 153 19.48 62.83 -8.86
C GLU A 153 19.92 63.63 -10.09
N THR A 154 19.23 63.47 -11.23
CA THR A 154 19.53 64.23 -12.46
C THR A 154 19.26 65.71 -12.26
N ASN A 155 18.14 66.06 -11.62
CA ASN A 155 17.78 67.44 -11.34
C ASN A 155 18.76 68.10 -10.36
N GLU A 156 19.13 67.41 -9.29
CA GLU A 156 20.14 67.85 -8.35
C GLU A 156 21.48 68.13 -9.05
N ALA A 157 21.95 67.20 -9.88
CA ALA A 157 23.18 67.37 -10.64
C ALA A 157 23.14 68.60 -11.57
N GLU A 158 21.97 68.92 -12.15
CA GLU A 158 21.77 70.12 -12.96
C GLU A 158 21.79 71.41 -12.12
N LEU A 159 21.13 71.41 -10.96
CA LEU A 159 21.12 72.55 -10.04
C LEU A 159 22.51 72.87 -9.48
N LEU A 160 23.29 71.84 -9.14
CA LEU A 160 24.68 71.98 -8.72
C LEU A 160 25.54 72.57 -9.84
N LYS A 161 25.41 72.07 -11.08
CA LYS A 161 26.16 72.60 -12.25
C LYS A 161 25.87 74.07 -12.53
N ARG A 162 24.62 74.51 -12.35
CA ARG A 162 24.22 75.92 -12.57
C ARG A 162 24.47 76.84 -11.37
N ARG A 163 25.10 76.35 -10.29
CA ARG A 163 25.30 77.08 -9.01
C ARG A 163 24.01 77.61 -8.36
N ASN A 164 22.85 77.03 -8.70
CA ASN A 164 21.53 77.48 -8.21
C ASN A 164 21.08 76.76 -6.93
N PHE A 165 21.93 75.94 -6.31
CA PHE A 165 21.58 75.19 -5.12
C PHE A 165 21.89 76.00 -3.85
N LYS A 166 20.86 76.54 -3.20
CA LYS A 166 20.96 77.25 -1.92
C LYS A 166 20.13 76.50 -0.87
N VAL A 167 20.81 75.81 0.05
CA VAL A 167 20.15 75.10 1.16
C VAL A 167 19.75 76.11 2.23
N MET A 168 18.45 76.22 2.49
CA MET A 168 17.90 77.00 3.60
C MET A 168 17.58 76.03 4.75
N VAL A 169 18.37 76.06 5.82
CA VAL A 169 18.09 75.29 7.04
C VAL A 169 17.21 76.16 7.95
N TYR A 170 16.01 75.68 8.27
CA TYR A 170 15.14 76.32 9.25
C TYR A 170 15.43 75.75 10.63
N GLN A 171 15.92 76.58 11.55
CA GLN A 171 16.03 76.22 12.96
C GLN A 171 14.81 76.75 13.70
N VAL A 172 14.05 75.83 14.30
CA VAL A 172 12.95 76.17 15.21
C VAL A 172 13.60 76.57 16.54
N GLY A 173 13.57 77.88 16.84
CA GLY A 173 13.99 78.45 18.12
C GLY A 173 12.81 78.67 19.06
#